data_AF-A0A2I1GAB9-F1
#
_entry.id   AF-A0A2I1GAB9-F1
#
_cell.length_a   1.000
_cell.length_b   1.000
_cell.length_c   1.000
_cell.angle_alpha   90.00
_cell.angle_beta   90.00
_cell.angle_gamma   90.00
#
_symmetry.space_group_name_H-M   'P 1'
#
loop_
_entity.id
_entity.type
_entity.pdbx_description
1 polymer ?
#
loop_
_entity_poly.entity_id
_entity_poly.type
_entity_poly.pdbx_seq_one_letter_code
_entity_poly.pdbx_strand_id
1 'polypeptide(L)'
;MDSKKCEKYFDKDPKEWSLVDFDSWALNNVEYCQKSLSHRLFYKYLGKVLQESPSRRKIKVARKLIGSKKEDLKSANLLWVTPKELKKINGNKVEEEERTLSLEERKLALRERAAKVRSLELHNIQLENELGLGSEGGREG
;
A
#
# COMPACT_ATOMS: atom_id res chain seq x y z
N MET A 1 26.05 -4.49 -8.42
CA MET A 1 24.67 -4.38 -7.90
C MET A 1 24.67 -4.76 -6.43
N ASP A 2 24.19 -3.87 -5.55
CA ASP A 2 24.20 -4.08 -4.09
C ASP A 2 23.03 -4.98 -3.65
N SER A 3 23.35 -6.21 -3.24
CA SER A 3 22.34 -7.20 -2.84
C SER A 3 21.55 -6.78 -1.60
N LYS A 4 22.13 -6.00 -0.68
CA LYS A 4 21.42 -5.56 0.54
C LYS A 4 20.38 -4.51 0.21
N LYS A 5 20.68 -3.60 -0.73
CA LYS A 5 19.67 -2.65 -1.22
C LYS A 5 18.49 -3.39 -1.84
N CYS A 6 18.75 -4.40 -2.69
CA CYS A 6 17.69 -5.18 -3.34
C CYS A 6 16.76 -5.92 -2.36
N GLU A 7 17.22 -6.28 -1.16
CA GLU A 7 16.38 -6.95 -0.17
C GLU A 7 15.24 -6.05 0.33
N LYS A 8 15.39 -4.72 0.31
CA LYS A 8 14.33 -3.76 0.70
C LYS A 8 13.04 -3.89 -0.10
N TYR A 9 13.12 -4.36 -1.35
CA TYR A 9 11.92 -4.61 -2.15
C TYR A 9 11.01 -5.67 -1.50
N PHE A 10 11.59 -6.66 -0.82
CA PHE A 10 10.85 -7.79 -0.25
C PHE A 10 10.28 -7.51 1.15
N ASP A 11 10.44 -6.29 1.66
CA ASP A 11 9.74 -5.82 2.86
C ASP A 11 8.25 -5.58 2.58
N LYS A 12 7.87 -5.43 1.30
CA LYS A 12 6.48 -5.33 0.83
C LYS A 12 5.68 -6.62 1.09
N ASP A 13 4.36 -6.51 1.03
CA ASP A 13 3.48 -7.67 1.14
C ASP A 13 3.85 -8.73 0.08
N PRO A 14 4.01 -10.01 0.45
CA PRO A 14 4.39 -11.06 -0.49
C PRO A 14 3.50 -11.17 -1.72
N LYS A 15 2.22 -10.81 -1.62
CA LYS A 15 1.29 -10.83 -2.77
C LYS A 15 1.66 -9.86 -3.88
N GLU A 16 2.42 -8.82 -3.56
CA GLU A 16 2.86 -7.78 -4.49
C GLU A 16 4.20 -8.10 -5.15
N TRP A 17 4.85 -9.18 -4.73
CA TRP A 17 6.13 -9.58 -5.32
C TRP A 17 5.93 -10.03 -6.77
N SER A 18 6.64 -9.37 -7.68
CA SER A 18 6.72 -9.74 -9.09
C SER A 18 8.10 -9.39 -9.65
N LEU A 19 8.55 -10.13 -10.67
CA LEU A 19 9.85 -9.84 -11.30
C LEU A 19 9.86 -8.46 -11.96
N VAL A 20 8.75 -8.08 -12.60
CA VAL A 20 8.60 -6.79 -13.29
C VAL A 20 8.65 -5.62 -12.31
N ASP A 21 7.92 -5.72 -11.19
CA ASP A 21 7.94 -4.69 -10.15
C ASP A 21 9.32 -4.63 -9.49
N PHE A 22 9.98 -5.77 -9.28
CA PHE A 22 11.34 -5.81 -8.76
C PHE A 22 12.33 -5.12 -9.71
N ASP A 23 12.26 -5.40 -11.01
CA ASP A 23 13.12 -4.78 -12.02
C ASP A 23 12.89 -3.26 -12.09
N SER A 24 11.63 -2.82 -12.08
CA SER A 24 11.26 -1.40 -12.02
C SER A 24 11.81 -0.73 -10.75
N TRP A 25 11.60 -1.36 -9.60
CA TRP A 25 12.11 -0.86 -8.32
C TRP A 25 13.65 -0.78 -8.32
N ALA A 26 14.33 -1.81 -8.80
CA ALA A 26 15.79 -1.88 -8.83
C ALA A 26 16.38 -0.81 -9.75
N LEU A 27 15.76 -0.56 -10.91
CA LEU A 27 16.16 0.52 -11.83
C LEU A 27 16.05 1.92 -11.23
N ASN A 28 15.17 2.12 -10.24
CA ASN A 28 14.98 3.40 -9.56
C ASN A 28 15.83 3.55 -8.29
N ASN A 29 16.21 2.44 -7.64
CA ASN A 29 16.82 2.45 -6.30
C ASN A 29 18.27 1.92 -6.26
N VAL A 30 18.74 1.29 -7.34
CA VAL A 30 20.06 0.68 -7.40
C VAL A 30 20.85 1.23 -8.59
N GLU A 31 21.98 1.86 -8.30
CA GLU A 31 22.91 2.31 -9.32
C GLU A 31 23.45 1.14 -10.14
N TYR A 32 23.62 1.36 -11.45
CA TYR A 32 24.13 0.37 -12.41
C TYR A 32 23.36 -0.96 -12.36
N CYS A 33 22.02 -0.87 -12.28
CA CYS A 33 21.12 -2.01 -12.33
C CYS A 33 21.26 -2.77 -13.66
N GLN A 34 21.61 -4.06 -13.59
CA GLN A 34 21.78 -4.93 -14.75
C GLN A 34 20.74 -6.04 -14.75
N LYS A 35 19.99 -6.18 -15.84
CA LYS A 35 18.94 -7.19 -16.03
C LYS A 35 19.28 -8.58 -15.47
N SER A 36 20.39 -9.15 -15.92
CA SER A 36 20.80 -10.52 -15.53
C SER A 36 21.05 -10.65 -14.03
N LEU A 37 21.62 -9.62 -13.41
CA LEU A 37 21.84 -9.57 -11.97
C LEU A 37 20.52 -9.37 -11.21
N SER A 38 19.63 -8.50 -11.69
CA SER A 38 18.30 -8.28 -11.11
C SER A 38 17.53 -9.60 -11.04
N HIS A 39 17.43 -10.29 -12.18
CA HIS A 39 16.72 -11.56 -12.28
C HIS A 39 17.33 -12.62 -11.37
N ARG A 40 18.66 -12.71 -11.34
CA ARG A 40 19.38 -13.64 -10.47
C ARG A 40 19.10 -13.36 -8.99
N LEU A 41 19.16 -12.10 -8.56
CA LEU A 41 18.90 -11.72 -7.17
C LEU A 41 17.46 -12.02 -6.76
N PHE A 42 16.49 -11.70 -7.61
CA PHE A 42 15.09 -11.98 -7.36
C PHE A 42 14.85 -13.47 -7.07
N TYR A 43 15.26 -14.35 -7.99
CA TYR A 43 15.07 -15.79 -7.81
C TYR A 43 15.95 -16.38 -6.70
N LYS A 44 17.14 -15.80 -6.45
CA LYS A 44 17.97 -16.20 -5.30
C LYS A 44 17.24 -15.92 -3.99
N TYR A 45 16.60 -14.76 -3.85
CA TYR A 45 15.81 -14.42 -2.67
C TYR A 45 14.61 -15.36 -2.50
N LEU A 46 13.87 -15.63 -3.59
CA LEU A 46 12.77 -16.61 -3.53
C LEU A 46 13.25 -18.00 -3.08
N GLY A 47 14.43 -18.43 -3.54
CA GLY A 47 15.08 -19.65 -3.09
C GLY A 47 15.36 -19.65 -1.58
N LYS A 48 15.93 -18.56 -1.04
CA LYS A 48 16.12 -18.40 0.42
C LYS A 48 14.79 -18.49 1.17
N VAL A 49 13.74 -17.81 0.68
CA VAL A 49 12.41 -17.87 1.29
C VAL A 49 11.89 -19.31 1.39
N LEU A 50 12.16 -20.16 0.39
CA LEU A 50 11.72 -21.56 0.46
C LEU A 50 12.46 -22.38 1.52
N GLN A 51 13.70 -22.03 1.86
CA GLN A 51 14.55 -22.77 2.79
C GLN A 51 14.44 -22.24 4.23
N GLU A 52 14.38 -20.92 4.38
CA GLU A 52 14.65 -20.25 5.65
C GLU A 52 13.42 -19.53 6.23
N SER A 53 12.43 -19.19 5.41
CA SER A 53 11.29 -18.39 5.90
C SER A 53 10.32 -19.24 6.73
N PRO A 54 9.97 -18.84 7.96
CA PRO A 54 8.92 -19.50 8.74
C PRO A 54 7.50 -19.15 8.24
N SER A 55 7.36 -18.10 7.42
CA SER A 55 6.05 -17.64 6.93
C SER A 55 5.50 -18.53 5.81
N ARG A 56 4.45 -19.31 6.12
CA ARG A 56 3.71 -20.11 5.12
C ARG A 56 3.21 -19.27 3.94
N ARG A 57 2.82 -18.02 4.19
CA ARG A 57 2.37 -17.08 3.14
C ARG A 57 3.52 -16.75 2.18
N LYS A 58 4.70 -16.37 2.71
CA LYS A 58 5.89 -16.09 1.89
C LYS A 58 6.30 -17.33 1.08
N ILE A 59 6.32 -18.51 1.69
CA ILE A 59 6.65 -19.77 1.01
C ILE A 59 5.66 -20.05 -0.13
N LYS A 60 4.35 -19.92 0.11
CA LYS A 60 3.32 -20.16 -0.91
C LYS A 60 3.51 -19.25 -2.13
N VAL A 61 3.76 -17.96 -1.90
CA VAL A 61 3.98 -17.02 -3.00
C VAL A 61 5.30 -17.30 -3.72
N ALA A 62 6.39 -17.54 -2.98
CA ALA A 62 7.69 -17.87 -3.59
C ALA A 62 7.62 -19.12 -4.48
N ARG A 63 6.90 -20.18 -4.05
CA ARG A 63 6.66 -21.37 -4.89
C ARG A 63 5.93 -21.02 -6.18
N LYS A 64 4.88 -20.20 -6.10
CA LYS A 64 4.12 -19.76 -7.27
C LYS A 64 5.02 -19.02 -8.27
N LEU A 65 5.77 -18.03 -7.79
CA LEU A 65 6.67 -17.20 -8.62
C LEU A 65 7.83 -17.99 -9.23
N ILE A 66 8.36 -18.98 -8.51
CA ILE A 66 9.35 -19.90 -9.08
C ILE A 66 8.71 -20.80 -10.14
N GLY A 67 7.46 -21.24 -9.92
CA GLY A 67 6.70 -22.03 -10.90
C GLY A 67 6.40 -21.29 -12.19
N SER A 68 6.17 -19.97 -12.14
CA SER A 68 5.94 -19.09 -13.31
C SER A 68 7.20 -18.46 -13.90
N LYS A 69 8.39 -18.93 -13.50
CA LYS A 69 9.67 -18.28 -13.83
C LYS A 69 9.87 -18.04 -15.33
N LYS A 70 9.46 -18.97 -16.18
CA LYS A 70 9.68 -18.88 -17.63
C LYS A 70 8.86 -17.75 -18.23
N GLU A 71 7.59 -17.67 -17.86
CA GLU A 71 6.64 -16.65 -18.30
C GLU A 71 7.02 -15.26 -17.76
N ASP A 72 7.44 -15.21 -16.50
CA ASP A 72 7.91 -13.98 -15.84
C ASP A 72 9.17 -13.43 -16.53
N LEU A 73 10.15 -14.30 -16.82
CA LEU A 73 11.36 -13.91 -17.53
C LEU A 73 11.04 -13.40 -18.95
N LYS A 74 10.11 -14.05 -19.66
CA LYS A 74 9.70 -13.59 -21.00
C LYS A 74 9.12 -12.18 -20.93
N SER A 75 8.21 -11.95 -20.00
CA SER A 75 7.52 -10.66 -19.81
C SER A 75 8.49 -9.58 -19.36
N ALA A 76 9.34 -9.85 -18.37
CA ALA A 76 10.34 -8.92 -17.89
C ALA A 76 11.36 -8.57 -18.98
N ASN A 77 11.85 -9.56 -19.74
CA ASN A 77 12.82 -9.33 -20.82
C ASN A 77 12.28 -8.37 -21.90
N LEU A 78 10.99 -8.44 -22.24
CA LEU A 78 10.36 -7.50 -23.17
C LEU A 78 10.41 -6.06 -22.65
N LEU A 79 10.16 -5.86 -21.36
CA LEU A 79 10.17 -4.53 -20.74
C LEU A 79 11.58 -3.96 -20.57
N TRP A 80 12.60 -4.81 -20.46
CA TRP A 80 13.99 -4.36 -20.43
C TRP A 80 14.49 -3.75 -21.75
N VAL A 81 13.74 -3.92 -22.85
CA VAL A 81 14.02 -3.23 -24.13
C VAL A 81 13.74 -1.72 -24.00
N THR A 82 12.82 -1.32 -23.11
CA THR A 82 12.45 0.07 -22.87
C THR A 82 12.62 0.45 -21.38
N PRO A 83 13.86 0.59 -20.88
CA PRO A 83 14.11 0.84 -19.45
C PRO A 83 13.43 2.09 -18.89
N LYS A 84 13.20 3.12 -19.72
CA LYS A 84 12.46 4.33 -19.33
C LYS A 84 11.01 4.03 -18.96
N GLU A 85 10.33 3.18 -19.72
CA GLU A 85 8.94 2.79 -19.44
C GLU A 85 8.88 1.83 -18.25
N LEU A 86 9.83 0.90 -18.16
CA LEU A 86 9.95 0.00 -17.00
C LEU A 86 10.12 0.78 -15.69
N LYS A 87 10.89 1.87 -15.67
CA LYS A 87 11.03 2.75 -14.49
C LYS A 87 9.71 3.39 -14.05
N LYS A 88 8.81 3.72 -14.99
CA LYS A 88 7.53 4.39 -14.71
C LYS A 88 6.52 3.48 -14.01
N ILE A 89 6.63 2.15 -14.16
CA ILE A 89 5.69 1.20 -13.54
C ILE A 89 5.59 1.41 -12.03
N ASN A 90 6.72 1.54 -11.33
CA ASN A 90 6.70 1.81 -9.89
C ASN A 90 6.34 3.28 -9.57
N GLY A 91 6.68 4.23 -10.44
CA GLY A 91 6.31 5.65 -10.26
C GLY A 91 4.80 5.86 -10.23
N ASN A 92 4.08 5.27 -11.19
CA ASN A 92 2.62 5.39 -11.27
C ASN A 92 1.91 4.74 -10.07
N LYS A 93 2.43 3.61 -9.56
CA LYS A 93 1.88 2.93 -8.37
C LYS A 93 1.98 3.80 -7.11
N VAL A 94 3.13 4.43 -6.91
CA VAL A 94 3.33 5.33 -5.75
C VAL A 94 2.37 6.52 -5.81
N GLU A 95 2.19 7.11 -6.99
CA GLU A 95 1.25 8.22 -7.18
C GLU A 95 -0.22 7.81 -6.90
N GLU A 96 -0.61 6.59 -7.30
CA GLU A 96 -1.95 6.05 -7.03
C GLU A 96 -2.19 5.78 -5.54
N GLU A 97 -1.19 5.22 -4.84
CA GLU A 97 -1.23 5.00 -3.38
C GLU A 97 -1.39 6.33 -2.63
N GLU A 98 -0.63 7.36 -3.00
CA GLU A 98 -0.70 8.69 -2.39
C GLU A 98 -2.09 9.34 -2.57
N ARG A 99 -2.66 9.26 -3.78
CA ARG A 99 -4.03 9.73 -4.04
C ARG A 99 -5.07 9.00 -3.20
N THR A 100 -4.90 7.68 -3.04
CA THR A 100 -5.82 6.85 -2.26
C THR A 100 -5.79 7.22 -0.79
N LEU A 101 -4.59 7.38 -0.21
CA LEU A 101 -4.42 7.82 1.18
C LEU A 101 -5.03 9.21 1.40
N SER A 102 -4.76 10.17 0.51
CA SER A 102 -5.34 11.52 0.59
C SER A 102 -6.87 11.51 0.59
N LEU A 103 -7.48 10.62 -0.21
CA LEU A 103 -8.93 10.44 -0.22
C LEU A 103 -9.45 9.85 1.09
N GLU A 104 -8.79 8.86 1.66
CA GLU A 104 -9.18 8.24 2.93
C GLU A 104 -9.04 9.22 4.10
N GLU A 105 -7.96 10.00 4.16
CA GLU A 105 -7.79 11.07 5.16
C GLU A 105 -8.91 12.11 5.07
N ARG A 106 -9.27 12.52 3.85
CA ARG A 106 -10.38 13.46 3.64
C ARG A 106 -11.73 12.87 4.08
N LYS A 107 -12.00 11.59 3.80
CA LYS A 107 -13.22 10.91 4.26
C LYS A 107 -13.26 10.83 5.79
N LEU A 108 -12.13 10.56 6.43
CA LEU A 108 -12.04 10.50 7.89
C LEU A 108 -12.36 11.86 8.51
N ALA A 109 -11.74 12.94 8.02
CA ALA A 109 -11.99 14.30 8.49
C ALA A 109 -13.47 14.70 8.34
N LEU A 110 -14.14 14.28 7.24
CA LEU A 110 -15.57 14.52 7.05
C LEU A 110 -16.42 13.76 8.08
N ARG A 111 -16.06 12.51 8.40
CA ARG A 111 -16.76 11.73 9.43
C ARG A 111 -16.61 12.34 10.81
N GLU A 112 -15.41 12.79 11.17
CA GLU A 112 -15.15 13.49 12.43
C GLU A 112 -15.94 14.79 12.53
N ARG A 113 -15.94 15.60 11.47
CA ARG A 113 -16.74 16.83 11.41
C ARG A 113 -18.23 16.53 11.56
N ALA A 114 -18.75 15.52 10.86
CA ALA A 114 -20.15 15.13 10.96
C ALA A 114 -20.51 14.62 12.37
N ALA A 115 -19.61 13.87 13.02
CA ALA A 115 -19.80 13.44 14.40
C ALA A 115 -19.83 14.63 15.37
N LYS A 116 -18.96 15.62 15.18
CA LYS A 116 -18.93 16.85 15.97
C LYS A 116 -20.22 17.66 15.80
N VAL A 117 -20.72 17.80 14.58
CA VAL A 117 -22.00 18.48 14.31
C VAL A 117 -23.16 17.78 15.03
N ARG A 118 -23.28 16.45 14.87
CA ARG A 118 -24.32 15.67 15.56
C ARG A 118 -24.23 15.80 17.09
N SER A 119 -23.02 15.81 17.64
CA SER A 119 -22.83 15.99 19.08
C SER A 119 -23.29 17.36 19.57
N LEU A 120 -23.06 18.42 18.79
CA LEU A 120 -23.52 19.77 19.12
C LEU A 120 -25.04 19.91 18.99
N GLU A 121 -25.65 19.32 17.96
CA GLU A 121 -27.10 19.29 17.78
C GLU A 121 -27.79 18.60 18.96
N LEU A 122 -27.28 17.44 19.40
CA LEU A 122 -27.81 16.72 20.56
C LEU A 122 -27.69 17.53 21.85
N HIS A 123 -26.54 18.19 22.07
CA HIS A 123 -26.34 19.05 23.23
C HIS A 123 -27.29 20.26 23.24
N ASN A 124 -27.51 20.89 22.08
CA ASN A 124 -28.46 22.00 21.97
C ASN A 124 -29.89 21.56 22.27
N ILE A 125 -30.32 20.39 21.78
CA ILE A 125 -31.65 19.83 22.11
C ILE A 125 -31.79 19.57 23.61
N GLN A 126 -30.74 19.06 24.27
CA GLN A 126 -30.76 18.86 25.72
C GLN A 126 -30.94 20.19 26.48
N LEU A 127 -30.18 21.22 26.11
CA LEU A 127 -30.32 22.55 26.69
C LEU A 127 -31.71 23.15 26.46
N GLU A 128 -32.28 23.02 25.26
CA GLU A 128 -33.62 23.50 24.95
C GLU A 128 -34.69 22.81 25.82
N ASN A 129 -34.56 21.51 26.05
CA ASN A 129 -35.46 20.76 26.94
C ASN A 129 -35.31 21.19 28.40
N GLU A 130 -34.09 21.44 28.88
CA GLU A 130 -33.83 21.92 30.26
C GLU A 130 -34.36 23.34 30.48
N LEU A 131 -34.24 24.23 29.48
CA LEU A 131 -34.71 25.61 29.54
C LEU A 131 -36.22 25.74 29.31
N GLY A 132 -36.82 24.85 28.50
CA GLY A 132 -38.26 24.82 28.21
C GLY A 132 -39.13 24.29 29.36
N LEU A 133 -38.57 23.50 30.27
CA LEU A 133 -39.26 22.99 31.47
C LEU A 133 -39.33 24.00 32.63
N GLY A 134 -38.81 25.22 32.46
CA GLY A 134 -38.82 26.29 33.46
C GLY A 134 -39.95 27.32 33.34
N SER A 135 -40.92 27.16 32.44
CA SER A 135 -41.96 28.18 32.15
C SER A 135 -43.41 27.68 32.15
N GLU A 136 -43.73 26.61 32.88
CA GLU A 136 -45.12 26.28 33.26
C GLU A 136 -45.25 26.25 34.79
N GLY A 137 -45.25 27.43 35.40
CA GLY A 137 -45.38 27.57 36.85
C GLY A 137 -45.59 29.01 37.25
N GLY A 138 -46.70 29.62 36.83
CA GLY A 138 -46.99 31.00 37.18
C GLY A 138 -48.28 31.54 36.56
N ARG A 139 -49.43 30.95 36.91
CA ARG A 139 -50.71 31.67 36.82
C ARG A 139 -51.65 31.20 37.93
N GLU A 140 -51.36 31.64 39.14
CA GLU A 140 -52.40 31.89 40.16
C GLU A 140 -52.75 33.38 40.08
N GLY A 141 -54.04 33.68 40.06
CA GLY A 141 -54.62 35.03 39.99
C GLY A 141 -55.98 35.00 39.33
#